data_AF-A0A6L7STH9-F1
#
_entry.id   AF-A0A6L7STH9-F1
#
_cell.length_a   1.000
_cell.length_b   1.000
_cell.length_c   1.000
_cell.angle_alpha   90.00
_cell.angle_beta   90.00
_cell.angle_gamma   90.00
#
_symmetry.space_group_name_H-M   'P 1'
#
loop_
_entity.id
_entity.type
_entity.pdbx_description
1 polymer ?
#
loop_
_entity_poly.entity_id
_entity_poly.type
_entity_poly.pdbx_seq_one_letter_code
_entity_poly.pdbx_strand_id
1 'polypeptide(L)'
;MTQIGTFSETLETIKMARESSYGVTVSHRSGETEDTTIADLSVATAAGQIKTGSLCRSERTAKYNRLLKIEMLLGDKAKYAGIDSFGHRIMRSHQ
;
A
#
# COMPACT_ATOMS: atom_id res chain seq x y z
N MET A 1 8.75 5.88 2.94
CA MET A 1 9.45 5.15 4.01
C MET A 1 10.22 6.05 4.98
N THR A 2 10.35 7.34 4.75
CA THR A 2 11.29 8.20 5.51
C THR A 2 10.84 8.60 6.92
N GLN A 3 9.66 8.18 7.39
CA GLN A 3 9.10 8.70 8.65
C GLN A 3 9.44 7.87 9.89
N ILE A 4 9.82 6.60 9.72
CA ILE A 4 10.12 5.68 10.84
C ILE A 4 11.61 5.31 10.89
N GLY A 5 12.37 5.51 9.81
CA GLY A 5 13.83 5.34 9.79
C GLY A 5 14.27 4.16 8.92
N THR A 6 13.87 2.93 9.26
CA THR A 6 14.31 1.71 8.57
C THR A 6 13.16 0.84 8.02
N PHE A 7 13.52 -0.12 7.15
CA PHE A 7 12.59 -1.09 6.58
C PHE A 7 12.03 -2.04 7.65
N SER A 8 12.87 -2.52 8.58
CA SER A 8 12.46 -3.43 9.65
C SER A 8 11.45 -2.78 10.59
N GLU A 9 11.69 -1.53 11.01
CA GLU A 9 10.75 -0.79 11.87
C GLU A 9 9.42 -0.50 11.14
N THR A 10 9.48 -0.30 9.81
CA THR A 10 8.27 -0.19 8.99
C THR A 10 7.45 -1.48 9.03
N LEU A 11 8.09 -2.65 8.90
CA LEU A 11 7.40 -3.94 9.00
C LEU A 11 6.82 -4.19 10.39
N GLU A 12 7.55 -3.84 11.44
CA GLU A 12 7.09 -3.97 12.83
C GLU A 12 5.88 -3.09 13.11
N THR A 13 5.89 -1.85 12.61
CA THR A 13 4.74 -0.93 12.71
C THR A 13 3.51 -1.48 12.00
N ILE A 14 3.68 -2.04 10.81
CA ILE A 14 2.59 -2.67 10.05
C ILE A 14 2.03 -3.88 10.80
N LYS A 15 2.91 -4.70 11.40
CA LYS A 15 2.52 -5.85 12.21
C LYS A 15 1.71 -5.41 13.44
N MET A 16 2.19 -4.42 14.19
CA MET A 16 1.51 -3.89 15.36
C MET A 16 0.13 -3.30 15.02
N ALA A 17 0.02 -2.57 13.91
CA ALA A 17 -1.26 -2.04 13.43
C ALA A 17 -2.27 -3.16 13.15
N ARG A 18 -1.83 -4.26 12.54
CA ARG A 18 -2.69 -5.42 12.25
C ARG A 18 -3.14 -6.16 13.49
N GLU A 19 -2.23 -6.41 14.42
CA GLU A 19 -2.55 -7.04 15.71
C GLU A 19 -3.59 -6.22 16.47
N SER A 20 -3.57 -4.90 16.26
CA SER A 20 -4.53 -3.95 16.82
C SER A 20 -5.77 -3.69 15.94
N SER A 21 -5.98 -4.47 14.88
CA SER A 21 -7.10 -4.35 13.93
C SER A 21 -7.21 -3.00 13.21
N TYR A 22 -6.11 -2.26 13.06
CA TYR A 22 -6.05 -1.05 12.25
C TYR A 22 -5.79 -1.38 10.77
N GLY A 23 -6.42 -0.60 9.89
CA GLY A 23 -6.07 -0.57 8.48
C GLY A 23 -4.69 0.06 8.27
N VAL A 24 -3.94 -0.46 7.30
CA VAL A 24 -2.62 0.05 6.94
C VAL A 24 -2.68 0.72 5.58
N THR A 25 -2.13 1.92 5.46
CA THR A 25 -2.00 2.62 4.18
C THR A 25 -0.55 3.01 3.96
N VAL A 26 0.06 2.49 2.89
CA VAL A 26 1.40 2.91 2.48
C VAL A 26 1.30 4.23 1.74
N SER A 27 2.11 5.24 2.08
CA SER A 27 2.01 6.56 1.46
C SER A 27 3.34 7.13 0.98
N HIS A 28 3.24 7.96 -0.05
CA HIS A 28 4.32 8.82 -0.54
C HIS A 28 4.54 10.07 0.34
N ARG A 29 5.58 10.85 0.05
CA ARG A 29 5.84 12.20 0.60
C ARG A 29 5.74 13.26 -0.50
N SER A 30 5.90 14.54 -0.17
CA SER A 30 5.77 15.65 -1.14
C SER A 30 6.99 15.83 -2.06
N GLY A 31 8.15 15.26 -1.70
CA GLY A 31 9.36 15.24 -2.53
C GLY A 31 9.67 13.82 -3.01
N GLU A 32 8.95 13.35 -4.02
CA GLU A 32 9.08 11.99 -4.55
C GLU A 32 10.06 11.95 -5.72
N THR A 33 10.81 10.86 -5.79
CA THR A 33 11.63 10.47 -6.96
C THR A 33 10.88 9.40 -7.74
N GLU A 34 11.46 8.83 -8.80
CA GLU A 34 10.85 7.70 -9.53
C GLU A 34 10.98 6.35 -8.80
N ASP A 35 11.61 6.31 -7.62
CA ASP A 35 11.75 5.08 -6.81
C ASP A 35 10.39 4.42 -6.53
N THR A 36 10.26 3.13 -6.81
CA THR A 36 8.97 2.44 -6.69
C THR A 36 8.87 1.56 -5.43
N THR A 37 9.79 1.69 -4.48
CA THR A 37 9.89 0.80 -3.32
C THR A 37 8.59 0.72 -2.52
N ILE A 38 7.83 1.82 -2.44
CA ILE A 38 6.54 1.85 -1.73
C ILE A 38 5.45 0.99 -2.42
N ALA A 39 5.52 0.79 -3.74
CA ALA A 39 4.61 -0.10 -4.45
C ALA A 39 4.87 -1.56 -4.06
N ASP A 40 6.14 -1.99 -4.14
CA ASP A 40 6.56 -3.32 -3.71
C ASP A 40 6.26 -3.57 -2.22
N LEU A 41 6.54 -2.60 -1.34
CA LEU A 41 6.19 -2.71 0.08
C LEU A 41 4.69 -2.93 0.29
N SER A 42 3.84 -2.18 -0.43
CA SER A 42 2.38 -2.28 -0.25
C SER A 42 1.85 -3.68 -0.58
N VAL A 43 2.41 -4.33 -1.60
CA VAL A 43 2.05 -5.69 -2.00
C VAL A 43 2.69 -6.72 -1.06
N ALA A 44 4.00 -6.61 -0.80
CA ALA A 44 4.74 -7.55 0.04
C ALA A 44 4.19 -7.61 1.47
N THR A 45 3.75 -6.47 1.98
CA THR A 45 3.11 -6.43 3.29
C THR A 45 1.67 -6.87 3.23
N ALA A 46 0.98 -6.85 2.08
CA ALA A 46 -0.48 -6.93 1.97
C ALA A 46 -1.20 -5.78 2.69
N ALA A 47 -0.68 -4.56 2.57
CA ALA A 47 -1.25 -3.37 3.22
C ALA A 47 -2.72 -3.12 2.80
N GLY A 48 -3.10 -3.53 1.59
CA GLY A 48 -4.45 -3.36 1.05
C GLY A 48 -4.71 -1.95 0.49
N GLN A 49 -3.98 -0.93 0.96
CA GLN A 49 -4.10 0.44 0.46
C GLN A 49 -2.74 1.10 0.23
N ILE A 50 -2.66 1.89 -0.84
CA ILE A 50 -1.53 2.75 -1.16
C ILE A 50 -2.00 4.13 -1.62
N LYS A 51 -1.37 5.18 -1.11
CA LYS A 51 -1.60 6.57 -1.48
C LYS A 51 -0.32 7.16 -2.09
N THR A 52 -0.24 7.17 -3.41
CA THR A 52 0.94 7.61 -4.17
C THR A 52 0.69 8.82 -5.09
N GLY A 53 -0.41 9.54 -4.85
CA GLY A 53 -0.73 10.81 -5.50
C GLY A 53 -1.68 10.69 -6.70
N SER A 54 -1.73 11.71 -7.54
CA SER A 54 -2.55 11.72 -8.77
C SER A 54 -1.86 10.96 -9.92
N LEU A 55 -2.61 10.64 -10.98
CA LEU A 55 -2.14 9.98 -12.20
C LEU A 55 -1.36 10.94 -13.14
N CYS A 56 -0.63 11.88 -12.57
CA CYS A 56 0.17 12.85 -13.29
C CYS A 56 1.56 12.97 -12.65
N ARG A 57 2.54 13.38 -13.47
CA ARG A 57 3.97 13.42 -13.16
C ARG A 57 4.63 12.04 -13.06
N SER A 58 5.86 11.94 -13.56
CA SER A 58 6.53 10.65 -13.75
C SER A 58 6.82 9.95 -12.43
N GLU A 59 7.15 10.70 -11.39
CA GLU A 59 7.44 10.18 -10.05
C GLU A 59 6.26 9.41 -9.46
N ARG A 60 5.01 9.82 -9.75
CA ARG A 60 3.80 9.17 -9.25
C ARG A 60 3.36 8.01 -10.13
N THR A 61 3.33 8.25 -11.44
CA THR A 61 2.95 7.23 -12.44
C THR A 61 3.89 6.02 -12.40
N ALA A 62 5.17 6.21 -12.07
CA ALA A 62 6.13 5.12 -11.86
C ALA A 62 5.64 4.06 -10.83
N LYS A 63 4.99 4.47 -9.73
CA LYS A 63 4.49 3.53 -8.71
C LYS A 63 3.27 2.76 -9.21
N TYR A 64 2.37 3.43 -9.90
CA TYR A 64 1.23 2.77 -10.55
C TYR A 64 1.68 1.75 -11.60
N ASN A 65 2.64 2.12 -12.44
CA ASN A 65 3.24 1.23 -13.42
C ASN A 65 3.93 0.03 -12.76
N ARG A 66 4.56 0.23 -11.59
CA ARG A 66 5.14 -0.87 -10.81
C ARG A 66 4.07 -1.82 -10.29
N LEU A 67 2.95 -1.31 -9.76
CA LEU A 67 1.82 -2.14 -9.32
C LEU A 67 1.25 -2.99 -10.47
N LEU A 68 1.06 -2.40 -11.65
CA LEU A 68 0.62 -3.14 -12.85
C LEU A 68 1.61 -4.23 -13.26
N LYS A 69 2.92 -3.94 -13.17
CA LYS A 69 3.96 -4.95 -13.42
C LYS A 69 3.92 -6.08 -12.38
N ILE A 70 3.72 -5.77 -11.10
CA ILE A 70 3.59 -6.78 -10.04
C ILE A 70 2.35 -7.64 -10.26
N GLU A 71 1.22 -7.04 -10.59
CA GLU A 71 -0.03 -7.74 -10.93
C GLU A 71 0.20 -8.70 -12.11
N MET A 72 0.84 -8.22 -13.18
CA MET A 72 1.17 -9.05 -14.34
C MET A 72 2.12 -10.22 -13.98
N LEU A 73 3.07 -10.01 -13.08
CA LEU A 73 3.99 -11.07 -12.61
C LEU A 73 3.29 -12.13 -11.75
N LEU A 74 2.29 -11.72 -10.96
CA LEU A 74 1.51 -12.62 -10.12
C LEU A 74 0.44 -13.39 -10.89
N GLY A 75 -0.06 -12.82 -11.99
CA GLY A 75 -1.13 -13.41 -12.81
C GLY A 75 -2.36 -13.72 -11.96
N ASP A 76 -2.88 -14.95 -12.07
CA ASP A 76 -4.07 -15.41 -11.35
C ASP A 76 -3.95 -15.41 -9.81
N LYS A 77 -2.72 -15.25 -9.29
CA LYS A 77 -2.48 -15.14 -7.84
C LYS A 77 -2.69 -13.71 -7.32
N ALA A 78 -2.77 -12.72 -8.20
CA ALA A 78 -3.01 -11.34 -7.81
C ALA A 78 -4.43 -11.21 -7.24
N LYS A 79 -4.56 -10.51 -6.10
CA LYS A 79 -5.86 -10.18 -5.50
C LYS A 79 -5.96 -8.69 -5.27
N TYR A 80 -6.99 -8.08 -5.85
CA TYR A 80 -7.35 -6.70 -5.56
C TYR A 80 -8.09 -6.61 -4.23
N ALA A 81 -7.62 -5.76 -3.31
CA ALA A 81 -8.14 -5.72 -1.94
C ALA A 81 -9.55 -5.12 -1.81
N GLY A 82 -10.02 -4.34 -2.79
CA GLY A 82 -11.40 -3.84 -2.85
C GLY A 82 -11.91 -3.17 -1.56
N ILE A 83 -13.19 -3.39 -1.27
CA ILE A 83 -13.87 -2.83 -0.09
C ILE A 83 -13.35 -3.41 1.22
N ASP A 84 -12.82 -4.63 1.19
CA ASP A 84 -12.32 -5.35 2.37
C ASP A 84 -11.09 -4.67 2.99
N SER A 85 -10.38 -3.85 2.20
CA SER A 85 -9.26 -3.03 2.68
C SER A 85 -9.69 -1.96 3.71
N PHE A 86 -10.96 -1.60 3.77
CA PHE A 86 -11.50 -0.62 4.73
C PHE A 86 -12.03 -1.33 5.98
N GLY A 87 -11.12 -1.79 6.84
CA GLY A 87 -11.41 -2.64 8.02
C GLY A 87 -12.50 -2.13 8.98
N HIS A 88 -12.91 -0.85 8.91
CA HIS A 88 -13.95 -0.29 9.77
C HIS A 88 -15.36 -0.20 9.13
N ARG A 89 -15.52 -0.42 7.82
CA ARG A 89 -16.81 -0.14 7.14
C ARG A 89 -17.74 -1.34 7.01
N ILE A 90 -17.31 -2.57 7.30
CA ILE A 90 -18.15 -3.77 7.18
C ILE A 90 -19.09 -3.98 8.39
N MET A 91 -18.83 -3.34 9.54
CA MET A 91 -19.70 -3.41 10.73
C MET A 91 -20.94 -2.49 10.71
N ARG A 92 -21.27 -1.84 9.58
CA ARG A 92 -22.45 -0.93 9.47
C ARG A 92 -23.52 -1.37 8.47
N SER A 93 -23.52 -2.63 8.03
CA SER A 93 -24.54 -3.17 7.10
C SER A 93 -25.59 -4.07 7.75
N HIS A 94 -25.86 -3.87 9.05
CA HIS A 94 -27.04 -4.41 9.75
C HIS A 94 -27.77 -3.25 10.45
N GLN A 95 -28.40 -2.38 9.65
CA GLN A 95 -29.60 -1.61 9.99
C GLN A 95 -30.45 -1.51 8.73
#